data_AF-A0ABD6ENQ1-F1
#
_entry.id   AF-A0ABD6ENQ1-F1
#
_cell.length_a   1.000
_cell.length_b   1.000
_cell.length_c   1.000
_cell.angle_alpha   90.00
_cell.angle_beta   90.00
_cell.angle_gamma   90.00
#
_symmetry.space_group_name_H-M   'P 1'
#
loop_
_entity.id
_entity.type
_entity.pdbx_description
1 polymer ?
#
loop_
_entity_poly.entity_id
_entity_poly.type
_entity_poly.pdbx_seq_one_letter_code
_entity_poly.pdbx_strand_id
1 'polypeptide(L)'
;MTLRDVFRWAKRLAVSEYTDWQQCLSDHGYFLLGARCRNTVDECLVIRTLEKYLKRSINPDALFDSRSPYFPKTVSENEQHSNIVLTAVMRRMIVLCYQAWLCNEPVLLVGETGCGKTTVAELLAKIWKKKLFCLNCHQHTETSDLLGSLRPVGNGTFKWVDGVVIEAMKKGHPLLIDEISLAADSVLERLNPLLETSRTLLLTDAGTSADVIYCSDGFEVIATMNPGGDYGKKEVAF
;
A
#
# COMPACT_ATOMS: atom_id res chain seq x y z
N MET A 1 -7.61 -10.60 -13.80
CA MET A 1 -6.12 -10.67 -13.75
C MET A 1 -5.58 -9.85 -14.90
N THR A 2 -4.74 -8.85 -14.64
CA THR A 2 -4.14 -8.01 -15.68
C THR A 2 -2.73 -8.51 -16.04
N LEU A 3 -2.21 -8.16 -17.22
CA LEU A 3 -0.81 -8.45 -17.58
C LEU A 3 0.17 -7.83 -16.58
N ARG A 4 -0.19 -6.67 -15.99
CA ARG A 4 0.58 -5.99 -14.94
C ARG A 4 0.76 -6.88 -13.71
N ASP A 5 -0.26 -7.63 -13.31
CA ASP A 5 -0.17 -8.54 -12.16
C ASP A 5 0.79 -9.71 -12.43
N VAL A 6 0.84 -10.21 -13.66
CA VAL A 6 1.81 -11.25 -14.07
C VAL A 6 3.25 -10.71 -14.03
N PHE A 7 3.47 -9.48 -14.52
CA PHE A 7 4.79 -8.85 -14.41
C PHE A 7 5.20 -8.58 -12.96
N ARG A 8 4.27 -8.14 -12.11
CA ARG A 8 4.52 -8.01 -10.66
C ARG A 8 4.94 -9.35 -10.08
N TRP A 9 4.18 -10.41 -10.38
CA TRP A 9 4.49 -11.76 -9.90
C TRP A 9 5.90 -12.21 -10.27
N ALA A 10 6.31 -12.02 -11.53
CA ALA A 10 7.66 -12.34 -11.97
C ALA A 10 8.74 -11.52 -11.24
N LYS A 11 8.49 -10.22 -11.00
CA LYS A 11 9.43 -9.35 -10.26
C LYS A 11 9.61 -9.78 -8.80
N ARG A 12 8.55 -10.28 -8.14
CA ARG A 12 8.64 -10.74 -6.74
C ARG A 12 9.63 -11.91 -6.57
N LEU A 13 9.76 -12.77 -7.58
CA LEU A 13 10.73 -13.86 -7.57
C LEU A 13 12.18 -13.36 -7.59
N ALA A 14 12.45 -12.25 -8.30
CA ALA A 14 13.81 -11.70 -8.41
C ALA A 14 14.34 -11.14 -7.08
N VAL A 15 13.43 -10.81 -6.14
CA VAL A 15 13.75 -10.25 -4.83
C VAL A 15 13.81 -11.33 -3.75
N SER A 16 13.35 -12.55 -4.04
CA SER A 16 13.23 -13.58 -3.02
C SER A 16 14.55 -14.30 -2.74
N GLU A 17 14.88 -14.44 -1.46
CA GLU A 17 16.10 -15.14 -1.00
C GLU A 17 15.87 -16.65 -0.79
N TYR A 18 14.68 -17.17 -1.14
CA TYR A 18 14.31 -18.54 -0.87
C TYR A 18 14.99 -19.52 -1.84
N THR A 19 15.57 -20.58 -1.28
CA THR A 19 16.24 -21.64 -2.04
C THR A 19 15.29 -22.45 -2.93
N ASP A 20 14.04 -22.64 -2.50
CA ASP A 20 12.98 -23.22 -3.33
C ASP A 20 12.20 -22.15 -4.08
N TRP A 21 12.71 -21.80 -5.27
CA TRP A 21 12.10 -20.82 -6.15
C TRP A 21 10.70 -21.25 -6.63
N GLN A 22 10.39 -22.56 -6.73
CA GLN A 22 9.07 -23.04 -7.18
C GLN A 22 8.01 -22.84 -6.09
N GLN A 23 8.37 -23.13 -4.83
CA GLN A 23 7.49 -22.87 -3.70
C GLN A 23 7.25 -21.37 -3.55
N CYS A 24 8.33 -20.57 -3.59
CA CYS A 24 8.23 -19.11 -3.54
C CYS A 24 7.36 -18.56 -4.67
N LEU A 25 7.51 -19.07 -5.90
CA LEU A 25 6.70 -18.65 -7.03
C LEU A 25 5.22 -18.97 -6.78
N SER A 26 4.93 -20.16 -6.24
CA SER A 26 3.56 -20.59 -5.91
C SER A 26 2.91 -19.71 -4.85
N ASP A 27 3.62 -19.44 -3.75
CA ASP A 27 3.13 -18.65 -2.62
C ASP A 27 2.92 -17.18 -3.01
N HIS A 28 3.86 -16.58 -3.74
CA HIS A 28 3.70 -15.21 -4.23
C HIS A 28 2.62 -15.09 -5.31
N GLY A 29 2.42 -16.13 -6.12
CA GLY A 29 1.32 -16.22 -7.08
C GLY A 29 -0.02 -16.24 -6.37
N TYR A 30 -0.10 -17.02 -5.28
CA TYR A 30 -1.27 -17.03 -4.42
C TYR A 30 -1.53 -15.66 -3.77
N PHE A 31 -0.51 -14.96 -3.24
CA PHE A 31 -0.69 -13.62 -2.67
C PHE A 31 -1.27 -12.60 -3.65
N LEU A 32 -0.91 -12.70 -4.93
CA LEU A 32 -1.34 -11.75 -5.96
C LEU A 32 -2.70 -12.11 -6.57
N LEU A 33 -2.98 -13.41 -6.73
CA LEU A 33 -4.14 -13.88 -7.49
C LEU A 33 -5.23 -14.47 -6.60
N GLY A 34 -4.86 -15.34 -5.65
CA GLY A 34 -5.81 -16.07 -4.82
C GLY A 34 -6.22 -15.28 -3.59
N ALA A 35 -5.24 -14.72 -2.88
CA ALA A 35 -5.47 -14.03 -1.62
C ALA A 35 -6.30 -12.74 -1.74
N ARG A 36 -6.50 -12.24 -2.97
CA ARG A 36 -7.30 -11.05 -3.30
C ARG A 36 -8.71 -11.38 -3.79
N CYS A 37 -9.03 -12.66 -3.99
CA CYS A 37 -10.37 -13.09 -4.37
C CYS A 37 -11.36 -12.77 -3.24
N ARG A 38 -12.54 -12.27 -3.62
CA ARG A 38 -13.65 -12.06 -2.67
C ARG A 38 -14.44 -13.34 -2.40
N ASN A 39 -14.35 -14.30 -3.32
CA ASN A 39 -15.10 -15.55 -3.29
C ASN A 39 -14.14 -16.73 -3.09
N THR A 40 -14.53 -17.65 -2.21
CA THR A 40 -13.77 -18.88 -1.93
C THR A 40 -13.68 -19.82 -3.12
N VAL A 41 -14.67 -19.77 -4.04
CA VAL A 41 -14.67 -20.58 -5.28
C VAL A 41 -13.52 -20.15 -6.20
N ASP A 42 -13.36 -18.84 -6.40
CA ASP A 42 -12.30 -18.29 -7.24
C ASP A 42 -10.92 -18.52 -6.60
N GLU A 43 -10.82 -18.33 -5.28
CA GLU A 43 -9.60 -18.63 -4.51
C GLU A 43 -9.19 -20.10 -4.67
N CYS A 44 -10.13 -21.03 -4.52
CA CYS A 44 -9.90 -22.47 -4.76
C CYS A 44 -9.45 -22.76 -6.20
N LEU A 45 -10.04 -22.09 -7.19
CA LEU A 45 -9.67 -22.27 -8.60
C LEU A 45 -8.23 -21.81 -8.84
N VAL A 46 -7.83 -20.68 -8.26
CA VAL A 46 -6.46 -20.17 -8.34
C VAL A 46 -5.48 -21.16 -7.71
N ILE A 47 -5.76 -21.64 -6.49
CA ILE A 47 -4.92 -22.63 -5.80
C ILE A 47 -4.74 -23.86 -6.69
N ARG A 48 -5.83 -24.50 -7.14
CA ARG A 48 -5.77 -25.69 -7.99
C ARG A 48 -4.97 -25.47 -9.26
N THR A 49 -5.08 -24.29 -9.85
CA THR A 49 -4.35 -23.93 -11.07
C THR A 49 -2.86 -23.78 -10.80
N LEU A 50 -2.49 -23.05 -9.75
CA LEU A 50 -1.08 -22.88 -9.34
C LEU A 50 -0.44 -24.22 -8.98
N GLU A 51 -1.10 -25.04 -8.15
CA GLU A 51 -0.59 -26.36 -7.75
C GLU A 51 -0.40 -27.29 -8.96
N LYS A 52 -1.34 -27.26 -9.92
CA LYS A 52 -1.26 -28.07 -11.15
C LYS A 52 -0.03 -27.72 -12.00
N TYR A 53 0.27 -26.44 -12.17
CA TYR A 53 1.36 -26.01 -13.06
C TYR A 53 2.73 -25.92 -12.36
N LEU A 54 2.75 -25.55 -11.08
CA LEU A 54 3.98 -25.36 -10.30
C LEU A 54 4.37 -26.59 -9.49
N LYS A 55 3.49 -27.59 -9.39
CA LYS A 55 3.74 -28.87 -8.70
C LYS A 55 4.13 -28.71 -7.23
N ARG A 56 3.63 -27.65 -6.59
CA ARG A 56 3.82 -27.33 -5.17
C ARG A 56 2.47 -27.10 -4.52
N SER A 57 2.31 -27.57 -3.28
CA SER A 57 1.08 -27.39 -2.51
C SER A 57 1.03 -26.01 -1.87
N ILE A 58 -0.13 -25.38 -1.87
CA ILE A 58 -0.35 -24.07 -1.28
C ILE A 58 -1.35 -24.21 -0.14
N ASN A 59 -0.92 -23.90 1.08
CA ASN A 59 -1.78 -23.90 2.26
C ASN A 59 -2.00 -22.45 2.78
N PRO A 60 -3.15 -21.83 2.48
CA PRO A 60 -3.47 -20.46 2.91
C PRO A 60 -3.31 -20.22 4.42
N ASP A 61 -3.77 -21.15 5.25
CA ASP A 61 -3.75 -20.99 6.71
C ASP A 61 -2.31 -20.95 7.24
N ALA A 62 -1.44 -21.78 6.67
CA ALA A 62 -0.02 -21.80 7.01
C ALA A 62 0.71 -20.54 6.52
N LEU A 63 0.33 -19.99 5.36
CA LEU A 63 0.95 -18.78 4.79
C LEU A 63 0.69 -17.52 5.63
N PHE A 64 -0.48 -17.43 6.28
CA PHE A 64 -0.89 -16.30 7.11
C PHE A 64 -0.77 -16.55 8.61
N ASP A 65 -0.21 -17.70 9.02
CA ASP A 65 0.09 -17.98 10.41
C ASP A 65 1.20 -17.07 10.94
N SER A 66 1.21 -16.79 12.25
CA SER A 66 2.25 -15.95 12.86
C SER A 66 3.65 -16.57 12.82
N ARG A 67 3.74 -17.89 12.58
CA ARG A 67 5.00 -18.63 12.39
C ARG A 67 5.43 -18.72 10.93
N SER A 68 4.62 -18.21 10.00
CA SER A 68 4.93 -18.20 8.57
C SER A 68 6.23 -17.43 8.31
N PRO A 69 7.08 -17.87 7.36
CA PRO A 69 8.26 -17.10 6.95
C PRO A 69 7.88 -15.74 6.33
N TYR A 70 6.64 -15.60 5.86
CA TYR A 70 6.12 -14.37 5.28
C TYR A 70 5.57 -13.38 6.33
N PHE A 71 5.41 -13.82 7.58
CA PHE A 71 4.93 -12.99 8.68
C PHE A 71 6.08 -12.18 9.29
N PRO A 72 5.91 -10.85 9.50
CA PRO A 72 6.96 -10.03 10.10
C PRO A 72 7.23 -10.43 11.55
N LYS A 73 8.42 -10.98 11.82
CA LYS A 73 8.85 -11.42 13.17
C LYS A 73 8.76 -10.30 14.22
N THR A 74 9.03 -9.06 13.83
CA THR A 74 8.93 -7.86 14.68
C THR A 74 7.52 -7.62 15.21
N VAL A 75 6.47 -8.09 14.51
CA VAL A 75 5.10 -7.98 15.00
C VAL A 75 4.86 -8.98 16.12
N SER A 76 5.31 -10.23 15.95
CA SER A 76 5.16 -11.27 16.97
C SER A 76 5.86 -10.91 18.28
N GLU A 77 6.98 -10.18 18.23
CA GLU A 77 7.66 -9.65 19.43
C GLU A 77 6.89 -8.48 20.08
N ASN A 78 6.24 -7.65 19.26
CA ASN A 78 5.43 -6.51 19.72
C ASN A 78 4.03 -6.92 20.19
N GLU A 79 3.53 -8.11 19.87
CA GLU A 79 2.27 -8.65 20.42
C GLU A 79 2.30 -8.68 21.95
N GLN A 80 3.46 -8.94 22.56
CA GLN A 80 3.59 -8.97 24.02
C GLN A 80 3.47 -7.57 24.67
N HIS A 81 3.69 -6.51 23.90
CA HIS A 81 3.75 -5.14 24.40
C HIS A 81 2.58 -4.25 23.91
N SER A 82 1.75 -4.75 22.99
CA SER A 82 0.65 -3.99 22.41
C SER A 82 -0.70 -4.61 22.77
N ASN A 83 -1.68 -3.77 23.15
CA ASN A 83 -3.05 -4.20 23.45
C ASN A 83 -3.85 -4.59 22.18
N ILE A 84 -3.19 -5.04 21.12
CA ILE A 84 -3.82 -5.35 19.83
C ILE A 84 -3.91 -6.87 19.69
N VAL A 85 -5.12 -7.39 19.58
CA VAL A 85 -5.34 -8.82 19.29
C VAL A 85 -5.31 -9.04 17.78
N LEU A 86 -4.34 -9.81 17.28
CA LEU A 86 -4.22 -10.12 15.86
C LEU A 86 -5.18 -11.23 15.44
N THR A 87 -6.31 -10.84 14.85
CA THR A 87 -7.26 -11.78 14.23
C THR A 87 -6.68 -12.40 12.96
N ALA A 88 -7.26 -13.51 12.49
CA ALA A 88 -6.82 -14.16 11.24
C ALA A 88 -6.88 -13.21 10.03
N VAL A 89 -7.89 -12.34 9.97
CA VAL A 89 -8.04 -11.34 8.91
C VAL A 89 -6.94 -10.28 8.99
N MET A 90 -6.62 -9.80 10.20
CA MET A 90 -5.52 -8.84 10.41
C MET A 90 -4.17 -9.45 10.01
N ARG A 91 -3.90 -10.71 10.37
CA ARG A 91 -2.67 -11.41 9.96
C ARG A 91 -2.56 -11.51 8.44
N ARG A 92 -3.66 -11.88 7.76
CA ARG A 92 -3.73 -11.90 6.29
C ARG A 92 -3.41 -10.52 5.69
N MET A 93 -4.01 -9.45 6.20
CA MET A 93 -3.72 -8.08 5.76
C MET A 93 -2.25 -7.69 5.98
N ILE A 94 -1.71 -7.96 7.18
CA ILE A 94 -0.32 -7.64 7.52
C ILE A 94 0.64 -8.35 6.55
N VAL A 95 0.48 -9.65 6.32
CA VAL A 95 1.35 -10.41 5.40
C VAL A 95 1.26 -9.84 3.99
N LEU A 96 0.06 -9.59 3.47
CA LEU A 96 -0.11 -9.07 2.11
C LEU A 96 0.52 -7.68 1.94
N CYS A 97 0.33 -6.78 2.91
CA CYS A 97 0.93 -5.45 2.89
C CYS A 97 2.45 -5.52 3.05
N TYR A 98 2.94 -6.33 4.00
CA TYR A 98 4.36 -6.52 4.28
C TYR A 98 5.10 -7.02 3.03
N GLN A 99 4.57 -8.07 2.39
CA GLN A 99 5.15 -8.62 1.16
C GLN A 99 5.07 -7.65 -0.02
N ALA A 100 4.03 -6.82 -0.11
CA ALA A 100 3.93 -5.78 -1.13
C ALA A 100 5.01 -4.70 -0.94
N TRP A 101 5.22 -4.23 0.29
CA TRP A 101 6.26 -3.25 0.60
C TRP A 101 7.68 -3.78 0.38
N LEU A 102 7.94 -5.06 0.71
CA LEU A 102 9.22 -5.69 0.35
C LEU A 102 9.48 -5.68 -1.17
N CYS A 103 8.42 -5.69 -1.97
CA CYS A 103 8.49 -5.64 -3.43
C CYS A 103 8.33 -4.21 -4.00
N ASN A 104 8.35 -3.17 -3.16
CA ASN A 104 8.14 -1.77 -3.54
C ASN A 104 6.82 -1.54 -4.31
N GLU A 105 5.76 -2.25 -3.91
CA GLU A 105 4.42 -2.15 -4.52
C GLU A 105 3.46 -1.31 -3.66
N PRO A 106 2.71 -0.37 -4.25
CA PRO A 106 1.66 0.34 -3.54
C PRO A 106 0.51 -0.61 -3.18
N VAL A 107 -0.12 -0.37 -2.04
CA VAL A 107 -1.20 -1.22 -1.52
C VAL A 107 -2.50 -0.43 -1.42
N LEU A 108 -3.60 -1.04 -1.88
CA LEU A 108 -4.95 -0.53 -1.65
C LEU A 108 -5.73 -1.53 -0.77
N LEU A 109 -6.17 -1.07 0.39
CA LEU A 109 -7.00 -1.84 1.31
C LEU A 109 -8.47 -1.46 1.14
N VAL A 110 -9.28 -2.45 0.74
CA VAL A 110 -10.73 -2.28 0.55
C VAL A 110 -11.47 -3.09 1.62
N GLY A 111 -12.32 -2.44 2.39
CA GLY A 111 -13.16 -3.09 3.41
C GLY A 111 -14.01 -2.08 4.17
N GLU A 112 -14.93 -2.51 5.01
CA GLU A 112 -15.76 -1.61 5.83
C GLU A 112 -14.93 -0.80 6.84
N THR A 113 -15.50 0.28 7.37
CA THR A 113 -14.88 1.03 8.48
C THR A 113 -14.78 0.14 9.71
N GLY A 114 -13.75 0.36 10.54
CA GLY A 114 -13.55 -0.44 11.76
C GLY A 114 -12.90 -1.82 11.55
N CYS A 115 -12.61 -2.26 10.33
CA CYS A 115 -11.91 -3.55 10.08
C CYS A 115 -10.39 -3.52 10.35
N GLY A 116 -9.85 -2.45 10.95
CA GLY A 116 -8.43 -2.36 11.32
C GLY A 116 -7.46 -1.98 10.19
N LYS A 117 -7.94 -1.41 9.07
CA LYS A 117 -7.11 -0.97 7.93
C LYS A 117 -6.03 0.03 8.35
N THR A 118 -6.44 1.12 9.00
CA THR A 118 -5.56 2.16 9.54
C THR A 118 -4.58 1.58 10.57
N THR A 119 -5.06 0.71 11.46
CA THR A 119 -4.25 0.04 12.48
C THR A 119 -3.14 -0.82 11.86
N VAL A 120 -3.41 -1.54 10.77
CA VAL A 120 -2.39 -2.31 10.05
C VAL A 120 -1.32 -1.41 9.44
N ALA A 121 -1.70 -0.27 8.85
CA ALA A 121 -0.74 0.69 8.30
C ALA A 121 0.18 1.27 9.41
N GLU A 122 -0.39 1.62 10.57
CA GLU A 122 0.37 2.07 11.74
C GLU A 122 1.34 1.01 12.26
N LEU A 123 0.88 -0.24 12.33
CA LEU A 123 1.72 -1.36 12.76
C LEU A 123 2.90 -1.56 11.80
N LEU A 124 2.65 -1.53 10.49
CA LEU A 124 3.71 -1.67 9.49
C LEU A 124 4.73 -0.54 9.56
N ALA A 125 4.29 0.71 9.73
CA ALA A 125 5.21 1.83 9.92
C ALA A 125 6.11 1.66 11.17
N LYS A 126 5.55 1.13 12.27
CA LYS A 126 6.31 0.79 13.48
C LYS A 126 7.35 -0.30 13.24
N ILE A 127 7.02 -1.35 12.47
CA ILE A 127 7.98 -2.40 12.10
C ILE A 127 9.17 -1.82 11.33
N TRP A 128 8.90 -0.88 10.40
CA TRP A 128 9.95 -0.20 9.61
C TRP A 128 10.68 0.87 10.41
N LYS A 129 10.25 1.17 11.64
CA LYS A 129 10.78 2.25 12.49
C LYS A 129 10.73 3.61 11.78
N LYS A 130 9.72 3.82 10.92
CA LYS A 130 9.50 5.07 10.18
C LYS A 130 8.23 5.75 10.68
N LYS A 131 8.19 7.09 10.60
CA LYS A 131 6.98 7.86 10.91
C LYS A 131 5.96 7.65 9.79
N LEU A 132 4.75 7.22 10.13
CA LEU A 132 3.63 7.19 9.19
C LEU A 132 3.12 8.61 8.96
N PHE A 133 3.07 9.05 7.71
CA PHE A 133 2.35 10.24 7.30
C PHE A 133 0.93 9.84 6.92
N CYS A 134 -0.07 10.61 7.36
CA CYS A 134 -1.47 10.32 7.07
C CYS A 134 -2.09 11.48 6.31
N LEU A 135 -2.71 11.17 5.18
CA LEU A 135 -3.58 12.05 4.40
C LEU A 135 -4.99 11.48 4.50
N ASN A 136 -5.90 12.22 5.15
CA ASN A 136 -7.31 11.83 5.20
C ASN A 136 -8.06 12.54 4.06
N CYS A 137 -8.64 11.78 3.14
CA CYS A 137 -9.36 12.34 1.99
C CYS A 137 -10.83 12.62 2.33
N HIS A 138 -11.31 13.75 1.84
CA HIS A 138 -12.70 14.19 1.94
C HIS A 138 -13.09 14.99 0.68
N GLN A 139 -14.38 15.29 0.50
CA GLN A 139 -14.89 15.98 -0.71
C GLN A 139 -14.24 17.35 -0.98
N HIS A 140 -13.73 18.01 0.06
CA HIS A 140 -13.06 19.31 -0.04
C HIS A 140 -11.52 19.20 -0.03
N THR A 141 -10.96 18.00 -0.23
CA THR A 141 -9.51 17.85 -0.23
C THR A 141 -8.98 18.51 -1.49
N GLU A 142 -8.02 19.41 -1.33
CA GLU A 142 -7.43 20.14 -2.45
C GLU A 142 -5.98 19.67 -2.70
N THR A 143 -5.49 19.87 -3.92
CA THR A 143 -4.09 19.59 -4.28
C THR A 143 -3.10 20.31 -3.35
N SER A 144 -3.48 21.48 -2.83
CA SER A 144 -2.71 22.28 -1.89
C SER A 144 -2.49 21.58 -0.53
N ASP A 145 -3.42 20.72 -0.09
CA ASP A 145 -3.28 19.92 1.14
C ASP A 145 -2.28 18.77 0.96
N LEU A 146 -2.24 18.21 -0.25
CA LEU A 146 -1.37 17.08 -0.59
C LEU A 146 0.06 17.54 -0.81
N LEU A 147 0.21 18.47 -1.75
CA LEU A 147 1.50 18.88 -2.28
C LEU A 147 2.07 20.06 -1.51
N GLY A 148 1.21 20.93 -0.99
CA GLY A 148 1.63 22.16 -0.34
C GLY A 148 1.13 23.39 -1.07
N SER A 149 1.45 24.54 -0.52
CA SER A 149 1.02 25.83 -1.05
C SER A 149 2.00 26.95 -0.72
N LEU A 150 1.91 28.03 -1.49
CA LEU A 150 2.60 29.28 -1.18
C LEU A 150 1.93 29.93 0.03
N ARG A 151 2.68 30.06 1.12
CA ARG A 151 2.24 30.75 2.33
C ARG A 151 2.94 32.10 2.48
N PRO A 152 2.22 33.14 2.94
CA PRO A 152 2.84 34.43 3.22
C PRO A 152 3.78 34.29 4.42
N VAL A 153 5.01 34.79 4.29
CA VAL A 153 6.04 34.74 5.34
C VAL A 153 6.38 36.12 5.91
N GLY A 154 5.58 37.13 5.57
CA GLY A 154 5.80 38.54 5.94
C GLY A 154 6.50 39.33 4.83
N ASN A 155 6.53 40.66 4.97
CA ASN A 155 7.18 41.60 4.04
C ASN A 155 6.70 41.50 2.57
N GLY A 156 5.46 41.07 2.34
CA GLY A 156 4.90 40.90 0.99
C GLY A 156 5.48 39.72 0.20
N THR A 157 6.22 38.82 0.85
CA THR A 157 6.83 37.66 0.20
C THR A 157 6.09 36.35 0.52
N PHE A 158 6.13 35.42 -0.43
CA PHE A 158 5.53 34.10 -0.32
C PHE A 158 6.63 33.04 -0.32
N LYS A 159 6.44 32.00 0.48
CA LYS A 159 7.33 30.84 0.52
C LYS A 159 6.52 29.57 0.30
N TRP A 160 7.05 28.67 -0.52
CA TRP A 160 6.51 27.34 -0.66
C TRP A 160 6.63 26.56 0.65
N VAL A 161 5.51 25.95 1.07
CA VAL A 161 5.46 25.04 2.21
C VAL A 161 4.99 23.69 1.69
N ASP A 162 5.86 22.69 1.83
CA ASP A 162 5.58 21.32 1.41
C ASP A 162 4.36 20.75 2.16
N GLY A 163 3.52 20.04 1.42
CA GLY A 163 2.41 19.26 1.95
C GLY A 163 2.84 17.87 2.39
N VAL A 164 1.87 17.12 2.93
CA VAL A 164 2.10 15.81 3.56
C VAL A 164 2.76 14.79 2.62
N VAL A 165 2.41 14.82 1.33
CA VAL A 165 2.94 13.92 0.32
C VAL A 165 4.41 14.22 0.06
N ILE A 166 4.73 15.49 -0.19
CA ILE A 166 6.10 15.90 -0.50
C ILE A 166 7.02 15.62 0.70
N GLU A 167 6.57 15.91 1.91
CA GLU A 167 7.34 15.60 3.11
C GLU A 167 7.62 14.10 3.25
N ALA A 168 6.60 13.25 3.03
CA ALA A 168 6.75 11.80 3.12
C ALA A 168 7.72 11.28 2.05
N MET A 169 7.63 11.78 0.81
CA MET A 169 8.53 11.43 -0.29
C MET A 169 9.98 11.83 0.01
N LYS A 170 10.21 13.08 0.44
CA LYS A 170 11.55 13.61 0.75
C LYS A 170 12.19 12.88 1.93
N LYS A 171 11.40 12.43 2.91
CA LYS A 171 11.89 11.69 4.08
C LYS A 171 12.00 10.18 3.83
N GLY A 172 11.46 9.67 2.72
CA GLY A 172 11.43 8.23 2.45
C GLY A 172 10.56 7.49 3.46
N HIS A 173 9.43 8.08 3.87
CA HIS A 173 8.58 7.54 4.93
C HIS A 173 7.24 7.02 4.38
N PRO A 174 6.61 6.03 5.03
CA PRO A 174 5.32 5.52 4.58
C PRO A 174 4.23 6.61 4.61
N LEU A 175 3.38 6.60 3.59
CA LEU A 175 2.21 7.45 3.44
C LEU A 175 0.94 6.60 3.46
N LEU A 176 0.05 6.88 4.41
CA LEU A 176 -1.31 6.39 4.45
C LEU A 176 -2.25 7.42 3.79
N ILE A 177 -2.98 7.01 2.75
CA ILE A 177 -4.05 7.79 2.13
C ILE A 177 -5.38 7.15 2.55
N ASP A 178 -6.02 7.73 3.54
CA ASP A 178 -7.27 7.22 4.10
C ASP A 178 -8.48 7.73 3.28
N GLU A 179 -9.45 6.87 3.06
CA GLU A 179 -10.69 7.17 2.31
C GLU A 179 -10.46 7.77 0.92
N ILE A 180 -9.50 7.22 0.15
CA ILE A 180 -9.08 7.74 -1.16
C ILE A 180 -10.24 7.90 -2.16
N SER A 181 -11.32 7.12 -2.01
CA SER A 181 -12.51 7.20 -2.85
C SER A 181 -13.37 8.46 -2.64
N LEU A 182 -13.11 9.24 -1.57
CA LEU A 182 -13.77 10.52 -1.32
C LEU A 182 -13.02 11.72 -1.94
N ALA A 183 -11.80 11.53 -2.41
CA ALA A 183 -11.03 12.57 -3.06
C ALA A 183 -11.64 12.93 -4.42
N ALA A 184 -11.49 14.20 -4.82
CA ALA A 184 -11.86 14.64 -6.16
C ALA A 184 -10.94 14.02 -7.23
N ASP A 185 -11.43 13.88 -8.46
CA ASP A 185 -10.67 13.26 -9.56
C ASP A 185 -9.35 14.01 -9.83
N SER A 186 -9.35 15.34 -9.73
CA SER A 186 -8.16 16.17 -9.85
C SER A 186 -7.09 15.86 -8.81
N VAL A 187 -7.49 15.47 -7.60
CA VAL A 187 -6.57 15.04 -6.53
C VAL A 187 -6.02 13.66 -6.83
N LEU A 188 -6.87 12.73 -7.29
CA LEU A 188 -6.46 11.38 -7.68
C LEU A 188 -5.44 11.42 -8.83
N GLU A 189 -5.65 12.28 -9.83
CA GLU A 189 -4.71 12.49 -10.92
C GLU A 189 -3.33 12.93 -10.41
N ARG A 190 -3.28 13.76 -9.37
CA ARG A 190 -2.01 14.19 -8.74
C ARG A 190 -1.37 13.11 -7.88
N LEU A 191 -2.14 12.13 -7.40
CA LEU A 191 -1.66 10.98 -6.63
C LEU A 191 -1.13 9.83 -7.49
N ASN A 192 -1.64 9.67 -8.73
CA ASN A 192 -1.26 8.57 -9.63
C ASN A 192 0.26 8.36 -9.77
N PRO A 193 1.11 9.40 -9.91
CA PRO A 193 2.56 9.19 -10.02
C PRO A 193 3.18 8.50 -8.80
N LEU A 194 2.58 8.60 -7.62
CA LEU A 194 3.04 7.93 -6.40
C LEU A 194 2.75 6.43 -6.41
N LEU A 195 1.81 5.98 -7.24
CA LEU A 195 1.38 4.59 -7.38
C LEU A 195 2.08 3.89 -8.55
N GLU A 196 2.83 4.65 -9.35
CA GLU A 196 3.71 4.11 -10.37
C GLU A 196 5.05 3.64 -9.79
N THR A 197 5.82 2.88 -10.57
CA THR A 197 7.13 2.37 -10.13
C THR A 197 8.19 3.47 -10.00
N SER A 198 8.07 4.55 -10.79
CA SER A 198 9.00 5.68 -10.77
C SER A 198 8.85 6.56 -9.53
N ARG A 199 7.64 6.67 -8.97
CA ARG A 199 7.33 7.46 -7.76
C ARG A 199 7.88 8.89 -7.83
N THR A 200 7.80 9.50 -9.02
CA THR A 200 8.25 10.87 -9.29
C THR A 200 7.07 11.81 -9.39
N LEU A 201 7.11 12.94 -8.69
CA LEU A 201 6.05 13.94 -8.74
C LEU A 201 6.55 15.21 -9.40
N LEU A 202 5.85 15.67 -10.44
CA LEU A 202 6.08 16.98 -11.05
C LEU A 202 5.33 18.07 -10.26
N LEU A 203 6.09 18.97 -9.66
CA LEU A 203 5.58 20.11 -8.89
C LEU A 203 5.50 21.36 -9.77
N THR A 204 4.31 21.61 -10.33
CA THR A 204 4.00 22.82 -11.11
C THR A 204 3.41 23.93 -10.24
N ASP A 205 2.96 23.59 -9.03
CA ASP A 205 2.20 24.47 -8.13
C ASP A 205 3.08 25.46 -7.36
N ALA A 206 4.41 25.25 -7.33
CA ALA A 206 5.35 26.07 -6.55
C ALA A 206 5.79 27.38 -7.24
N GLY A 207 5.36 27.64 -8.48
CA GLY A 207 5.60 28.89 -9.19
C GLY A 207 6.29 28.71 -10.55
N THR A 208 7.25 29.56 -10.85
CA THR A 208 7.80 29.79 -12.20
C THR A 208 8.68 28.66 -12.77
N SER A 209 9.07 27.66 -11.96
CA SER A 209 9.86 26.50 -12.41
C SER A 209 9.11 25.22 -12.03
N ALA A 210 8.94 24.31 -12.99
CA ALA A 210 8.44 22.98 -12.69
C ALA A 210 9.58 22.16 -12.10
N ASP A 211 9.47 21.80 -10.82
CA ASP A 211 10.46 20.98 -10.12
C ASP A 211 10.01 19.52 -10.09
N VAL A 212 10.95 18.59 -10.30
CA VAL A 212 10.68 17.16 -10.18
C VAL A 212 11.13 16.67 -8.80
N ILE A 213 10.20 16.10 -8.06
CA ILE A 213 10.46 15.50 -6.75
C ILE A 213 10.63 14.00 -6.93
N TYR A 214 11.80 13.52 -6.52
CA TYR A 214 12.13 12.10 -6.46
C TYR A 214 11.86 11.59 -5.04
N CYS A 215 11.23 10.42 -4.93
CA CYS A 215 11.06 9.78 -3.62
C CYS A 215 12.41 9.25 -3.10
N SER A 216 12.63 9.37 -1.80
CA SER A 216 13.75 8.71 -1.13
C SER A 216 13.42 7.24 -0.86
N ASP A 217 14.47 6.42 -0.68
CA ASP A 217 14.32 4.99 -0.48
C ASP A 217 13.44 4.62 0.72
N GLY A 218 12.54 3.67 0.46
CA GLY A 218 11.57 3.16 1.42
C GLY A 218 10.44 4.12 1.78
N PHE A 219 10.20 5.16 0.97
CA PHE A 219 8.86 5.72 0.81
C PHE A 219 7.94 4.59 0.36
N GLU A 220 6.77 4.41 0.97
CA GLU A 220 5.79 3.39 0.59
C GLU A 220 4.37 3.95 0.72
N VAL A 221 3.45 3.50 -0.11
CA VAL A 221 2.07 4.00 -0.12
C VAL A 221 1.10 2.90 0.27
N ILE A 222 0.24 3.19 1.25
CA ILE A 222 -0.97 2.43 1.54
C ILE A 222 -2.16 3.38 1.37
N ALA A 223 -3.10 3.01 0.51
CA ALA A 223 -4.38 3.67 0.41
C ALA A 223 -5.48 2.79 1.04
N THR A 224 -6.52 3.40 1.59
CA THR A 224 -7.71 2.70 2.05
C THR A 224 -8.95 3.21 1.32
N MET A 225 -9.93 2.34 1.14
CA MET A 225 -11.28 2.75 0.74
C MET A 225 -12.33 1.82 1.33
N ASN A 226 -13.53 2.36 1.49
CA ASN A 226 -14.70 1.57 1.84
C ASN A 226 -15.39 1.08 0.54
N PRO A 227 -15.83 -0.18 0.45
CA PRO A 227 -16.50 -0.71 -0.73
C PRO A 227 -17.80 0.06 -1.03
N GLY A 228 -18.10 0.23 -2.31
CA GLY A 228 -19.22 1.03 -2.79
C GLY A 228 -20.58 0.37 -2.54
N GLY A 229 -21.19 0.67 -1.40
CA GLY A 229 -22.63 0.51 -1.14
C GLY A 229 -23.33 1.84 -0.82
N ASP A 230 -22.57 2.86 -0.40
CA ASP A 230 -23.10 4.18 -0.03
C ASP A 230 -22.90 5.18 -1.16
N TYR A 231 -23.94 5.99 -1.40
CA TYR A 231 -23.99 7.09 -2.34
C TYR A 231 -22.69 7.93 -2.34
N GLY A 232 -22.08 8.10 -3.51
CA GLY A 232 -20.98 9.05 -3.76
C GLY A 232 -19.57 8.45 -3.86
N LYS A 233 -19.37 7.14 -3.69
CA LYS A 233 -18.04 6.51 -3.79
C LYS A 233 -17.77 6.02 -5.22
N LYS A 234 -16.74 6.58 -5.87
CA LYS A 234 -16.27 6.16 -7.20
C LYS A 234 -15.37 4.92 -7.09
N GLU A 235 -15.47 4.02 -8.07
CA GLU A 235 -14.42 3.02 -8.29
C GLU A 235 -13.14 3.73 -8.74
N VAL A 236 -12.06 3.57 -7.97
CA VAL A 236 -10.76 4.14 -8.34
C VAL A 236 -10.00 3.08 -9.12
N ALA A 237 -9.82 3.30 -10.43
CA ALA A 237 -9.03 2.45 -11.29
C ALA A 237 -7.56 2.88 -11.22
N PHE A 238 -6.69 1.98 -10.74
CA PHE A 238 -5.23 2.14 -10.70
C PHE A 238 -4.53 1.14 -11.64
#